data_AF-A0A3C0TX22-F1
#
_entry.id   AF-A0A3C0TX22-F1
#
_cell.length_a   1.000
_cell.length_b   1.000
_cell.length_c   1.000
_cell.angle_alpha   90.00
_cell.angle_beta   90.00
_cell.angle_gamma   90.00
#
_symmetry.space_group_name_H-M   'P 1'
#
loop_
_entity.id
_entity.type
_entity.pdbx_description
1 polymer ?
#
loop_
_entity_poly.entity_id
_entity_poly.type
_entity_poly.pdbx_seq_one_letter_code
_entity_poly.pdbx_strand_id
1 'polypeptide(L)'
;MKALLEAARAGKRQLSGQVFDGTSDADYYQVVTSIGAGTSNEASRRNRSAAKPRMPIKSVEAVIGKATWWPVQMSYFAPGKNEGLPEFEIAFHLYDNGVSNDLVIDYGAFALFASLQQIESYTLPDC
;
A
#
# COMPACT_ATOMS: atom_id res chain seq x y z
N MET A 1 -8.39 0.57 -5.28
CA MET A 1 -7.80 1.53 -4.30
C MET A 1 -8.81 2.28 -3.45
N LYS A 2 -9.83 2.98 -4.00
CA LYS A 2 -10.80 3.75 -3.18
C LYS A 2 -11.44 2.94 -2.04
N ALA A 3 -11.94 1.74 -2.34
CA ALA A 3 -12.55 0.86 -1.34
C ALA A 3 -11.58 0.43 -0.22
N LEU A 4 -10.30 0.23 -0.55
CA LEU A 4 -9.26 -0.10 0.42
C LEU A 4 -9.02 1.07 1.38
N LEU A 5 -8.90 2.29 0.85
CA LEU A 5 -8.71 3.49 1.65
C LEU A 5 -9.91 3.76 2.58
N GLU A 6 -11.13 3.59 2.07
CA GLU A 6 -12.35 3.72 2.87
C GLU A 6 -12.42 2.67 4.00
N ALA A 7 -12.06 1.42 3.69
CA ALA A 7 -12.01 0.35 4.69
C ALA A 7 -10.96 0.63 5.78
N ALA A 8 -9.77 1.08 5.40
CA ALA A 8 -8.71 1.44 6.33
C ALA A 8 -9.13 2.59 7.26
N ARG A 9 -9.75 3.64 6.70
CA ARG A 9 -10.33 4.76 7.48
C ARG A 9 -11.44 4.30 8.42
N ALA A 10 -12.25 3.34 7.99
CA ALA A 10 -13.30 2.73 8.81
C ALA A 10 -12.77 1.73 9.85
N GLY A 11 -11.44 1.53 9.96
CA GLY A 11 -10.82 0.63 10.92
C GLY A 11 -10.97 -0.86 10.58
N LYS A 12 -11.41 -1.20 9.36
CA LYS A 12 -11.45 -2.60 8.91
C LYS A 12 -10.03 -3.15 8.78
N ARG A 13 -9.86 -4.44 9.07
CA ARG A 13 -8.55 -5.12 9.07
C ARG A 13 -8.37 -6.08 7.90
N GLN A 14 -9.44 -6.38 7.16
CA GLN A 14 -9.43 -7.31 6.04
C GLN A 14 -10.38 -6.84 4.94
N LEU A 15 -10.02 -7.09 3.69
CA LEU A 15 -10.88 -7.03 2.52
C LEU A 15 -10.58 -8.21 1.60
N SER A 16 -11.56 -8.57 0.77
CA SER A 16 -11.35 -9.51 -0.33
C SER A 16 -12.22 -9.13 -1.51
N GLY A 17 -11.72 -9.32 -2.72
CA GLY A 17 -12.49 -9.05 -3.93
C GLY A 17 -11.73 -9.40 -5.19
N GLN A 18 -12.44 -9.39 -6.31
CA GLN A 18 -11.84 -9.56 -7.63
C GLN A 18 -11.27 -8.22 -8.10
N VAL A 19 -10.06 -8.24 -8.66
CA VAL A 19 -9.36 -7.07 -9.19
C VAL A 19 -8.87 -7.39 -10.59
N PHE A 20 -9.23 -6.55 -11.54
CA PHE A 20 -8.60 -6.50 -12.85
C PHE A 20 -7.60 -5.36 -12.88
N ASP A 21 -6.34 -5.65 -13.17
CA ASP A 21 -5.25 -4.67 -13.22
C ASP A 21 -4.57 -4.56 -14.59
N GLY A 22 -4.97 -5.40 -15.55
CA GLY A 22 -4.44 -5.42 -16.92
C GLY A 22 -2.98 -5.89 -17.04
N THR A 23 -2.43 -6.52 -16.00
CA THR A 23 -1.02 -6.96 -15.99
C THR A 23 -0.78 -8.36 -16.51
N SER A 24 -1.81 -9.20 -16.54
CA SER A 24 -1.72 -10.58 -17.01
C SER A 24 -2.81 -10.90 -18.02
N ASP A 25 -2.62 -12.02 -18.71
CA ASP A 25 -3.63 -12.61 -19.60
C ASP A 25 -4.82 -13.19 -18.80
N ALA A 26 -4.81 -13.10 -17.47
CA ALA A 26 -5.92 -13.51 -16.63
C ALA A 26 -7.03 -12.45 -16.63
N ASP A 27 -8.28 -12.90 -16.65
CA ASP A 27 -9.46 -12.01 -16.61
C ASP A 27 -9.52 -11.15 -15.35
N TYR A 28 -9.02 -11.66 -14.22
CA TYR A 28 -8.94 -10.97 -12.93
C TYR A 28 -8.06 -11.76 -11.96
N TYR A 29 -7.65 -11.12 -10.86
CA TYR A 29 -7.11 -11.76 -9.66
C TYR A 29 -8.14 -11.77 -8.55
N GLN A 30 -8.24 -12.88 -7.82
CA GLN A 30 -8.85 -12.84 -6.49
C GLN A 30 -7.81 -12.26 -5.55
N VAL A 31 -8.13 -11.14 -4.90
CA VAL A 31 -7.21 -10.45 -3.99
C VAL A 31 -7.74 -10.55 -2.58
N VAL A 32 -6.87 -10.93 -1.65
CA VAL A 32 -7.11 -10.85 -0.21
C VAL A 32 -6.18 -9.77 0.34
N THR A 33 -6.73 -8.86 1.13
CA THR A 33 -6.00 -7.72 1.67
C THR A 33 -6.09 -7.71 3.19
N SER A 34 -4.95 -7.64 3.86
CA SER A 34 -4.84 -7.39 5.29
C SER A 34 -4.37 -5.96 5.52
N ILE A 35 -5.02 -5.28 6.47
CA ILE A 35 -4.81 -3.87 6.77
C ILE A 35 -4.39 -3.77 8.23
N GLY A 36 -3.21 -3.21 8.48
CA GLY A 36 -2.63 -2.93 9.79
C GLY A 36 -3.37 -1.83 10.56
N ALA A 37 -2.95 -1.58 11.81
CA ALA A 37 -3.47 -0.45 12.57
C ALA A 37 -2.96 0.88 11.98
N GLY A 38 -3.84 1.87 11.90
CA GLY A 38 -3.47 3.21 11.43
C GLY A 38 -2.50 3.88 12.39
N THR A 39 -1.41 4.41 11.85
CA THR A 39 -0.37 5.12 12.62
C THR A 39 -0.18 6.51 12.03
N SER A 40 -0.17 7.54 12.88
CA SER A 40 0.18 8.90 12.43
C SER A 40 1.69 9.08 12.43
N ASN A 41 2.22 9.77 11.41
CA ASN A 41 3.64 10.09 11.35
C ASN A 41 4.10 10.94 12.56
N GLU A 42 3.22 11.75 13.16
CA GLU A 42 3.51 12.47 14.40
C GLU A 42 3.68 11.52 15.61
N ALA A 43 2.82 10.51 15.74
CA ALA A 43 2.95 9.49 16.77
C ALA A 43 4.23 8.65 16.59
N SER A 44 4.56 8.29 15.34
CA SER A 44 5.79 7.58 15.00
C SER A 44 7.05 8.40 15.33
N ARG A 45 7.05 9.71 15.09
CA ARG A 45 8.18 10.60 15.45
C ARG A 45 8.38 10.72 16.97
N ARG A 46 7.30 10.62 17.75
CA ARG A 46 7.34 10.73 19.23
C ARG A 46 7.92 9.46 19.87
N ASN A 47 7.65 8.29 19.29
CA ASN A 47 8.21 7.00 19.68
C ASN A 47 9.57 6.74 18.99
N ARG A 48 10.66 7.32 19.52
CA ARG A 48 12.03 7.22 18.98
C ARG A 48 12.69 5.82 19.10
N SER A 49 11.93 4.73 19.10
CA SER A 49 12.44 3.36 19.18
C SER A 49 12.02 2.47 17.99
N ALA A 50 11.02 2.89 17.22
CA ALA A 50 10.78 2.31 15.90
C ALA A 50 11.69 3.03 14.89
N ALA A 51 12.33 2.28 13.99
CA ALA A 51 13.20 2.80 12.94
C ALA A 51 12.65 4.11 12.36
N LYS A 52 13.46 5.18 12.34
CA LYS A 52 13.07 6.46 11.73
C LYS A 52 12.50 6.16 10.33
N PRO A 53 11.25 6.54 10.02
CA PRO A 53 10.78 6.47 8.64
C PRO A 53 11.82 7.18 7.78
N ARG A 54 12.36 6.50 6.75
CA ARG A 54 13.30 7.11 5.81
C ARG A 54 12.54 8.19 5.04
N MET A 55 12.45 9.40 5.58
CA MET A 55 11.95 10.56 4.85
C MET A 55 12.97 11.69 4.85
N PRO A 56 14.13 11.53 4.17
CA PRO A 56 15.06 12.64 3.98
C PRO A 56 14.67 13.58 2.83
N ILE A 57 13.59 13.28 2.09
CA ILE A 57 13.25 13.97 0.85
C ILE A 57 12.12 14.98 1.11
N LYS A 58 12.46 16.28 1.05
CA LYS A 58 11.56 17.39 1.39
C LYS A 58 10.22 17.35 0.63
N SER A 59 10.23 16.95 -0.64
CA SER A 59 9.01 16.82 -1.45
C SER A 59 8.06 15.74 -0.91
N VAL A 60 8.61 14.61 -0.47
CA VAL A 60 7.84 13.54 0.17
C VAL A 60 7.30 14.01 1.52
N GLU A 61 8.12 14.65 2.36
CA GLU A 61 7.66 15.20 3.65
C GLU A 61 6.53 16.22 3.50
N ALA A 62 6.56 17.06 2.46
CA ALA A 62 5.49 18.02 2.18
C ALA A 62 4.13 17.33 1.90
N VAL A 63 4.14 16.14 1.29
CA VAL A 63 2.91 15.43 0.88
C VAL A 63 2.40 14.48 1.97
N ILE A 64 3.27 13.77 2.68
CA ILE A 64 2.87 12.72 3.64
C ILE A 64 3.35 12.96 5.08
N GLY A 65 4.04 14.07 5.36
CA GLY A 65 4.74 14.31 6.63
C GLY A 65 3.86 14.33 7.89
N LYS A 66 2.56 14.60 7.77
CA LYS A 66 1.59 14.55 8.88
C LYS A 66 0.44 13.54 8.65
N ALA A 67 0.44 12.86 7.52
CA ALA A 67 -0.63 11.95 7.15
C ALA A 67 -0.66 10.71 8.07
N THR A 68 -1.87 10.18 8.25
CA THR A 68 -2.05 8.85 8.83
C THR A 68 -1.78 7.81 7.74
N TRP A 69 -1.13 6.71 8.11
CA TRP A 69 -0.90 5.59 7.21
C TRP A 69 -1.22 4.25 7.83
N TRP A 70 -1.48 3.27 6.98
CA TRP A 70 -1.73 1.88 7.35
C TRP A 70 -0.73 0.97 6.64
N PRO A 71 -0.08 0.02 7.32
CA PRO A 71 0.61 -1.06 6.63
C PRO A 71 -0.45 -1.95 5.96
N VAL A 72 -0.26 -2.25 4.68
CA VAL A 72 -1.17 -3.06 3.88
C VAL A 72 -0.38 -4.21 3.28
N GLN A 73 -0.96 -5.40 3.28
CA GLN A 73 -0.48 -6.56 2.53
C GLN A 73 -1.61 -7.09 1.66
N MET A 74 -1.33 -7.29 0.38
CA MET A 74 -2.26 -7.80 -0.63
C MET A 74 -1.69 -9.08 -1.23
N SER A 75 -2.48 -10.14 -1.23
CA SER A 75 -2.09 -11.43 -1.80
C SER A 75 -2.98 -11.71 -3.02
N TYR A 76 -2.36 -11.95 -4.17
CA TYR A 76 -3.02 -12.10 -5.47
C TYR A 76 -3.11 -13.56 -5.87
N PHE A 77 -4.30 -14.05 -6.16
CA PHE A 77 -4.55 -15.44 -6.55
C PHE A 77 -5.11 -15.48 -7.97
N ALA A 78 -4.38 -16.14 -8.88
CA ALA A 78 -4.83 -16.33 -10.25
C ALA A 78 -5.98 -17.35 -10.31
N PRO A 79 -6.99 -17.14 -11.16
CA PRO A 79 -8.08 -18.08 -11.34
C PRO A 79 -7.56 -19.42 -11.86
N GLY A 80 -8.15 -20.53 -11.41
CA GLY A 80 -7.79 -21.87 -11.84
C GLY A 80 -6.54 -22.47 -11.20
N LYS A 81 -5.78 -21.72 -10.39
CA LYS A 81 -4.70 -22.28 -9.57
C LYS A 81 -5.26 -22.75 -8.21
N ASN A 82 -5.13 -24.04 -7.93
CA ASN A 82 -5.67 -24.69 -6.73
C ASN A 82 -4.61 -24.99 -5.65
N GLU A 83 -3.40 -24.44 -5.78
CA GLU A 83 -2.31 -24.69 -4.84
C GLU A 83 -2.49 -23.96 -3.50
N GLY A 84 -3.47 -23.05 -3.40
CA GLY A 84 -3.76 -22.31 -2.17
C GLY A 84 -2.74 -21.23 -1.81
N LEU A 85 -1.72 -21.03 -2.65
CA LEU A 85 -0.70 -20.01 -2.49
C LEU A 85 -0.98 -18.82 -3.43
N PRO A 86 -0.66 -17.59 -3.01
CA PRO A 86 -0.73 -16.44 -3.90
C PRO A 86 0.33 -16.56 -5.00
N GLU A 87 0.00 -16.04 -6.18
CA GLU A 87 0.94 -15.92 -7.30
C GLU A 87 2.00 -14.85 -7.02
N PHE A 88 1.59 -13.76 -6.37
CA PHE A 88 2.48 -12.77 -5.81
C PHE A 88 1.80 -12.00 -4.67
N GLU A 89 2.62 -11.34 -3.87
CA GLU A 89 2.17 -10.52 -2.75
C GLU A 89 2.75 -9.11 -2.85
N ILE A 90 1.97 -8.12 -2.40
CA ILE A 90 2.38 -6.72 -2.37
C ILE A 90 2.17 -6.17 -0.97
N ALA A 91 3.24 -5.70 -0.33
CA ALA A 91 3.19 -5.00 0.94
C ALA A 91 3.62 -3.53 0.79
N PHE A 92 2.93 -2.60 1.45
CA PHE A 92 3.23 -1.17 1.39
C PHE A 92 2.61 -0.40 2.56
N HIS A 93 3.03 0.86 2.74
CA HIS A 93 2.28 1.80 3.56
C HIS A 93 1.32 2.60 2.68
N LEU A 94 0.04 2.59 3.02
CA LEU A 94 -1.00 3.41 2.39
C LEU A 94 -1.27 4.64 3.24
N TYR A 95 -1.06 5.84 2.68
CA TYR A 95 -1.41 7.10 3.34
C TYR A 95 -2.87 7.49 3.09
N ASP A 96 -3.43 8.30 3.98
CA ASP A 96 -4.81 8.79 3.90
C ASP A 96 -5.14 9.55 2.61
N ASN A 97 -4.15 10.13 1.95
CA ASN A 97 -4.26 10.80 0.66
C ASN A 97 -4.12 9.86 -0.55
N GLY A 98 -3.96 8.55 -0.33
CA GLY A 98 -3.81 7.53 -1.37
C GLY A 98 -2.38 7.32 -1.87
N VAL A 99 -1.40 8.11 -1.40
CA VAL A 99 0.02 7.88 -1.68
C VAL A 99 0.45 6.56 -1.04
N SER A 100 1.33 5.81 -1.71
CA SER A 100 1.93 4.60 -1.16
C SER A 100 3.46 4.70 -1.18
N ASN A 101 4.13 4.18 -0.15
CA ASN A 101 5.59 4.07 -0.12
C ASN A 101 6.03 2.74 0.50
N ASP A 102 7.36 2.51 0.49
CA ASP A 102 8.00 1.31 1.02
C ASP A 102 7.35 0.01 0.50
N LEU A 103 7.28 -0.08 -0.83
CA LEU A 103 6.63 -1.17 -1.53
C LEU A 103 7.56 -2.39 -1.58
N VAL A 104 7.03 -3.55 -1.21
CA VAL A 104 7.67 -4.86 -1.38
C VAL A 104 6.76 -5.69 -2.27
N ILE A 105 7.28 -6.19 -3.38
CA ILE A 105 6.58 -7.10 -4.29
C ILE A 105 7.28 -8.44 -4.24
N ASP A 106 6.61 -9.47 -3.72
CA ASP A 106 7.14 -10.81 -3.55
C ASP A 106 6.54 -11.75 -4.61
N TYR A 107 7.38 -12.27 -5.50
CA TYR A 107 7.01 -13.23 -6.55
C TYR A 107 7.28 -14.69 -6.13
N GLY A 108 7.58 -14.93 -4.85
CA GLY A 108 7.94 -16.23 -4.28
C GLY A 108 9.41 -16.61 -4.50
N ALA A 109 9.92 -16.51 -5.73
CA ALA A 109 11.31 -16.82 -6.04
C ALA A 109 12.27 -15.66 -5.75
N PHE A 110 11.77 -14.43 -5.80
CA PHE A 110 12.51 -13.21 -5.51
C PHE A 110 11.53 -12.09 -5.09
N ALA A 111 12.07 -11.06 -4.44
CA ALA A 111 11.31 -9.89 -4.04
C ALA A 111 11.96 -8.58 -4.55
N LEU A 112 11.10 -7.63 -4.92
CA LEU A 112 11.50 -6.27 -5.30
C LEU A 112 11.20 -5.31 -4.14
N PHE A 113 12.16 -4.45 -3.81
CA PHE A 113 12.02 -3.41 -2.80
C PHE A 113 12.06 -2.04 -3.48
N ALA A 114 10.95 -1.31 -3.43
CA ALA A 114 10.83 0.00 -4.03
C ALA A 114 10.60 1.08 -2.96
N SER A 115 11.50 2.06 -2.95
CA SER A 115 11.40 3.24 -2.07
C SER A 115 11.02 4.48 -2.89
N LEU A 116 10.07 5.26 -2.38
CA LEU A 116 9.65 6.51 -3.01
C LEU A 116 10.78 7.55 -2.94
N GLN A 117 11.36 7.88 -4.10
CA GLN A 117 12.45 8.87 -4.20
C GLN A 117 11.97 10.30 -4.51
N GLN A 118 10.84 10.45 -5.20
CA GLN A 118 10.31 11.76 -5.57
C GLN A 118 8.80 11.66 -5.73
N ILE A 119 8.11 12.73 -5.35
CA ILE A 119 6.69 12.92 -5.60
C ILE A 119 6.44 14.35 -6.05
N GLU A 120 5.62 14.49 -7.07
CA GLU A 120 5.15 15.77 -7.60
C GLU A 120 3.65 15.81 -7.45
N SER A 121 3.14 16.90 -6.87
CA SER A 121 1.70 17.10 -6.73
C SER A 121 1.20 17.97 -7.87
N TYR A 122 0.15 17.50 -8.53
CA TYR A 122 -0.57 18.28 -9.53
C TYR A 122 -1.79 18.93 -8.90
N THR A 123 -2.01 20.20 -9.24
CA THR A 123 -3.29 20.85 -8.95
C THR A 123 -4.35 20.25 -9.86
N LEU A 124 -5.51 19.93 -9.29
CA LEU A 124 -6.67 19.58 -10.11
C LEU A 124 -6.97 20.77 -11.03
N PRO A 125 -7.35 20.53 -12.29
CA PRO A 125 -7.81 21.60 -13.16
C PRO A 125 -9.03 22.29 -12.53
N ASP A 126 -9.15 23.59 -12.74
CA ASP A 126 -10.38 24.31 -12.43
C ASP A 126 -11.50 23.74 -13.31
N CYS A 127 -12.44 23.03 -12.69
CA CYS A 127 -13.62 22.46 -13.35
C CYS A 127 -14.70 23.52 -13.57
#